data_AF-A0A6P6DK17-F1
#
_entry.id   AF-A0A6P6DK17-F1
#
_cell.length_a   1.000
_cell.length_b   1.000
_cell.length_c   1.000
_cell.angle_alpha   90.00
_cell.angle_beta   90.00
_cell.angle_gamma   90.00
#
_symmetry.space_group_name_H-M   'P 1'
#
loop_
_entity.id
_entity.type
_entity.pdbx_description
1 polymer ?
#
loop_
_entity_poly.entity_id
_entity_poly.type
_entity_poly.pdbx_seq_one_letter_code
_entity_poly.pdbx_strand_id
1 'polypeptide(L)'
;MRSGGRGRPRLRLGERGLLEPPSLPKRRLLPRVRLLPLLLAMAAGLAFYIIWSGWYRGTEELSRARDLRAPLVGNLPEAKLRTVVAQLDPQRLWVTYLRPLLIVRPPGSPGNLQVRKFLEATLRALPAGWHVELDPFTASTPLGPLDFGNVVATLDPGAARHLTLACHYDSKLFPPGSAPFVGATDSAVPCALLLELAQALDLPLSRAKQQAAPVTLQLLFLDGEEALKEWGPKDSLYGSRHLAQLMASMPHSPGPTRIQAISWLLPRSSLCCLISWEPPVQPSTVTSPPQSAGSIGCGALRSVYTA
;
A
#
# COMPACT_ATOMS: atom_id res chain seq x y z
N MET A 1 -33.63 -65.59 30.63
CA MET A 1 -34.55 -64.82 31.51
C MET A 1 -34.10 -65.00 32.96
N ARG A 2 -34.28 -63.94 33.76
CA ARG A 2 -34.11 -63.78 35.24
C ARG A 2 -33.99 -65.09 36.04
N SER A 3 -33.21 -65.19 37.12
CA SER A 3 -33.33 -64.39 38.35
C SER A 3 -32.36 -64.89 39.44
N GLY A 4 -31.94 -63.99 40.33
CA GLY A 4 -31.65 -64.23 41.76
C GLY A 4 -30.34 -64.97 42.08
N GLY A 5 -29.65 -64.71 43.19
CA GLY A 5 -30.03 -63.95 44.37
C GLY A 5 -28.83 -63.63 45.27
N ARG A 6 -29.17 -62.85 46.30
CA ARG A 6 -28.32 -62.19 47.31
C ARG A 6 -27.58 -63.18 48.23
N GLY A 7 -26.47 -62.73 48.82
CA GLY A 7 -26.03 -63.24 50.13
C GLY A 7 -24.58 -62.98 50.52
N ARG A 8 -24.38 -62.06 51.47
CA ARG A 8 -23.17 -61.77 52.30
C ARG A 8 -22.68 -63.03 53.09
N PRO A 9 -21.55 -63.05 53.87
CA PRO A 9 -20.78 -61.94 54.46
C PRO A 9 -19.23 -62.05 54.54
N ARG A 10 -18.65 -60.99 55.14
CA ARG A 10 -17.30 -60.75 55.67
C ARG A 10 -16.75 -61.87 56.58
N LEU A 11 -15.42 -62.02 56.72
CA LEU A 11 -14.57 -61.44 57.79
C LEU A 11 -13.14 -62.04 57.80
N ARG A 12 -12.15 -61.15 58.05
CA ARG A 12 -10.93 -61.22 58.90
C ARG A 12 -10.16 -62.55 59.08
N LEU A 13 -8.89 -62.60 59.50
CA LEU A 13 -7.71 -61.75 59.73
C LEU A 13 -6.79 -62.69 60.56
N GLY A 14 -5.47 -62.69 60.31
CA GLY A 14 -4.47 -63.39 61.14
C GLY A 14 -3.90 -64.64 60.45
N GLU A 15 -2.64 -65.01 60.61
CA GLU A 15 -1.54 -64.48 61.43
C GLU A 15 -0.22 -65.12 60.94
N ARG A 16 0.88 -64.45 61.29
CA ARG A 16 2.31 -64.82 61.27
C ARG A 16 2.78 -66.23 60.87
N GLY A 17 3.81 -66.26 60.01
CA GLY A 17 5.16 -66.62 60.46
C GLY A 17 5.85 -67.84 59.83
N LEU A 18 7.01 -67.57 59.23
CA LEU A 18 8.21 -68.43 59.06
C LEU A 18 8.12 -69.68 58.16
N LEU A 19 8.90 -69.68 57.07
CA LEU A 19 9.95 -70.66 56.76
C LEU A 19 10.70 -70.28 55.45
N GLU A 20 11.98 -70.63 55.45
CA GLU A 20 13.12 -70.33 54.56
C GLU A 20 12.95 -70.46 53.01
N PRO A 21 13.90 -69.89 52.22
CA PRO A 21 13.76 -69.62 50.79
C PRO A 21 14.29 -70.75 49.89
N PRO A 22 14.01 -70.66 48.57
CA PRO A 22 15.06 -70.94 47.60
C PRO A 22 15.22 -69.82 46.56
N SER A 23 16.46 -69.72 46.09
CA SER A 23 17.05 -68.73 45.20
C SER A 23 16.30 -68.47 43.88
N LEU A 24 16.15 -67.18 43.54
CA LEU A 24 15.69 -66.73 42.22
C LEU A 24 16.79 -66.91 41.16
N PRO A 25 16.47 -67.44 39.96
CA PRO A 25 17.41 -67.42 38.85
C PRO A 25 17.58 -65.99 38.31
N LYS A 26 18.83 -65.56 38.18
CA LYS A 26 19.25 -64.26 37.63
C LYS A 26 18.64 -64.04 36.24
N ARG A 27 17.56 -63.24 36.14
CA ARG A 27 17.19 -62.59 34.88
C ARG A 27 18.27 -61.58 34.53
N ARG A 28 19.06 -61.84 33.48
CA ARG A 28 19.97 -60.85 32.90
C ARG A 28 19.12 -59.71 32.35
N LEU A 29 19.04 -58.60 33.08
CA LEU A 29 18.60 -57.32 32.55
C LEU A 29 19.64 -56.86 31.52
N LEU A 30 19.27 -56.82 30.25
CA LEU A 30 20.04 -56.12 29.23
C LEU A 30 20.27 -54.67 29.73
N PRO A 31 21.51 -54.15 29.68
CA PRO A 31 21.81 -52.84 30.23
C PRO A 31 21.13 -51.76 29.37
N ARG A 32 20.05 -51.17 29.88
CA ARG A 32 19.33 -50.01 29.29
C ARG A 32 20.26 -48.85 28.86
N VAL A 33 21.48 -48.80 29.40
CA VAL A 33 22.47 -47.74 29.17
C VAL A 33 23.15 -47.81 27.78
N ARG A 34 23.15 -48.96 27.09
CA ARG A 34 23.80 -49.08 25.75
C ARG A 34 22.92 -48.66 24.55
N LEU A 35 21.60 -48.58 24.72
CA LEU A 35 20.67 -48.19 23.64
C LEU A 35 20.43 -46.67 23.56
N LEU A 36 20.63 -45.96 24.67
CA LEU A 36 20.44 -44.50 24.74
C LEU A 36 21.34 -43.71 23.77
N PRO A 37 22.66 -43.96 23.64
CA PRO A 37 23.49 -43.20 22.70
C PRO A 37 23.12 -43.48 21.24
N LEU A 38 22.67 -44.71 20.93
CA LEU A 38 22.25 -45.07 19.58
C LEU A 38 20.94 -44.37 19.18
N LEU A 39 19.99 -44.28 20.11
CA LEU A 39 18.73 -43.55 19.92
C LEU A 39 18.95 -42.04 19.80
N LEU A 40 19.89 -41.47 20.57
CA LEU A 40 20.26 -40.06 20.46
C LEU A 40 20.94 -39.75 19.12
N ALA A 41 21.82 -40.64 18.63
CA ALA A 41 22.46 -40.48 17.32
C ALA A 41 21.43 -40.57 16.17
N MET A 42 20.48 -41.50 16.27
CA MET A 42 19.36 -41.61 15.32
C MET A 42 18.48 -40.36 15.32
N ALA A 43 18.13 -39.83 16.51
CA ALA A 43 17.33 -38.62 16.63
C ALA A 43 18.06 -37.38 16.08
N ALA A 44 19.36 -37.25 16.35
CA ALA A 44 20.19 -36.18 15.81
C ALA A 44 20.32 -36.28 14.27
N GLY A 45 20.50 -37.49 13.73
CA GLY A 45 20.52 -37.72 12.29
C GLY A 45 19.19 -37.38 11.61
N LEU A 46 18.06 -37.73 12.23
CA LEU A 46 16.73 -37.40 11.72
C LEU A 46 16.46 -35.89 11.78
N ALA A 47 16.85 -35.23 12.88
CA ALA A 47 16.73 -33.77 13.01
C ALA A 47 17.61 -33.06 11.98
N PHE A 48 18.85 -33.51 11.77
CA PHE A 48 19.74 -32.97 10.74
C PHE A 48 19.16 -33.18 9.34
N TYR A 49 18.59 -34.36 9.04
CA TYR A 49 17.97 -34.64 7.76
C TYR A 49 16.74 -33.74 7.50
N ILE A 50 15.91 -33.50 8.51
CA ILE A 50 14.75 -32.60 8.39
C ILE A 50 15.21 -31.15 8.17
N ILE A 51 16.21 -30.68 8.92
CA ILE A 51 16.75 -29.32 8.78
C ILE A 51 17.43 -29.16 7.41
N TRP A 52 18.26 -30.12 7.01
CA TRP A 52 18.96 -30.11 5.72
C TRP A 52 17.98 -30.19 4.55
N SER A 53 16.98 -31.07 4.61
CA SER A 53 15.99 -31.21 3.54
C SER A 53 15.04 -30.02 3.46
N GLY A 54 14.75 -29.34 4.58
CA GLY A 54 14.01 -28.08 4.61
C GLY A 54 14.82 -26.93 4.02
N TRP A 55 16.11 -26.84 4.36
CA TRP A 55 17.03 -25.85 3.80
C TRP A 55 17.21 -26.05 2.29
N TYR A 56 17.46 -27.29 1.85
CA TYR A 56 17.68 -27.62 0.43
C TYR A 56 16.43 -27.39 -0.42
N ARG A 57 15.23 -27.76 0.08
CA ARG A 57 13.96 -27.42 -0.58
C ARG A 57 13.72 -25.91 -0.65
N GLY A 58 14.02 -25.17 0.42
CA GLY A 58 13.92 -23.71 0.44
C GLY A 58 14.82 -23.05 -0.60
N THR A 59 16.05 -23.55 -0.76
CA THR A 59 16.99 -23.04 -1.77
C THR A 59 16.57 -23.39 -3.20
N GLU A 60 16.00 -24.57 -3.45
CA GLU A 60 15.48 -24.92 -4.78
C GLU A 60 14.23 -24.13 -5.15
N GLU A 61 13.29 -23.91 -4.22
CA GLU A 61 12.09 -23.09 -4.45
C GLU A 61 12.45 -21.62 -4.72
N LEU A 62 13.43 -21.06 -3.98
CA LEU A 62 13.97 -19.73 -4.25
C LEU A 62 14.65 -19.64 -5.62
N SER A 63 15.34 -20.71 -6.04
CA SER A 63 16.01 -20.76 -7.34
C SER A 63 14.99 -20.90 -8.48
N ARG A 64 13.96 -21.75 -8.34
CA ARG A 64 12.84 -21.87 -9.28
C ARG A 64 12.02 -20.59 -9.39
N ALA A 65 11.76 -19.90 -8.29
CA ALA A 65 11.08 -18.60 -8.30
C ALA A 65 11.91 -17.52 -9.02
N ARG A 66 13.24 -17.66 -9.03
CA ARG A 66 14.17 -16.82 -9.80
C ARG A 66 14.14 -17.17 -11.29
N ASP A 67 14.13 -18.45 -11.62
CA ASP A 67 14.17 -18.96 -13.00
C ASP A 67 12.82 -18.81 -13.74
N LEU A 68 11.70 -18.74 -13.01
CA LEU A 68 10.36 -18.47 -13.58
C LEU A 68 10.11 -16.98 -13.88
N ARG A 69 10.97 -16.06 -13.43
CA ARG A 69 10.93 -14.65 -13.85
C ARG A 69 11.68 -14.47 -15.17
N ALA A 70 11.17 -15.07 -16.24
CA ALA A 70 11.48 -14.55 -17.56
C ALA A 70 11.09 -13.06 -17.56
N PRO A 71 11.98 -12.12 -17.96
CA PRO A 71 11.62 -10.72 -18.04
C PRO A 71 10.42 -10.59 -18.99
N LEU A 72 9.25 -10.24 -18.45
CA LEU A 72 8.08 -9.90 -19.25
C LEU A 72 8.50 -8.79 -20.22
N VAL A 73 8.09 -8.91 -21.49
CA VAL A 73 8.40 -7.94 -22.54
C VAL A 73 7.99 -6.54 -22.06
N GLY A 74 8.96 -5.63 -21.97
CA GLY A 74 8.76 -4.26 -21.48
C GLY A 74 9.25 -3.98 -20.05
N ASN A 75 9.66 -5.00 -19.28
CA ASN A 75 10.26 -4.78 -17.97
C ASN A 75 11.65 -4.13 -18.06
N LEU A 76 11.98 -3.31 -17.07
CA LEU A 76 13.34 -2.80 -16.91
C LEU A 76 14.30 -3.95 -16.59
N PRO A 77 15.43 -4.08 -17.30
CA PRO A 77 16.52 -4.96 -16.88
C PRO A 77 16.94 -4.66 -15.44
N GLU A 78 17.31 -5.68 -14.68
CA GLU A 78 17.61 -5.54 -13.25
C GLU A 78 18.62 -4.43 -12.95
N ALA A 79 19.68 -4.31 -13.75
CA ALA A 79 20.66 -3.24 -13.61
C ALA A 79 20.03 -1.84 -13.71
N LYS A 80 19.15 -1.62 -14.71
CA LYS A 80 18.43 -0.34 -14.86
C LYS A 80 17.44 -0.12 -13.73
N LEU A 81 16.74 -1.17 -13.29
CA LEU A 81 15.81 -1.09 -12.16
C LEU A 81 16.54 -0.66 -10.89
N ARG A 82 17.70 -1.24 -10.59
CA ARG A 82 18.53 -0.84 -9.45
C ARG A 82 18.99 0.60 -9.56
N THR A 83 19.38 1.06 -10.75
CA THR A 83 19.74 2.47 -10.98
C THR A 83 18.57 3.41 -10.74
N VAL A 84 17.36 3.06 -11.20
CA VAL A 84 16.15 3.88 -11.00
C VAL A 84 15.79 3.95 -9.52
N VAL A 85 15.75 2.81 -8.82
CA VAL A 85 15.44 2.76 -7.39
C VAL A 85 16.48 3.54 -6.57
N ALA A 86 17.76 3.50 -6.98
CA ALA A 86 18.83 4.23 -6.30
C ALA A 86 18.74 5.76 -6.42
N GLN A 87 17.91 6.31 -7.32
CA GLN A 87 17.67 7.77 -7.39
C GLN A 87 16.67 8.26 -6.33
N LEU A 88 15.86 7.35 -5.77
CA LEU A 88 14.90 7.67 -4.74
C LEU A 88 15.63 7.99 -3.43
N ASP A 89 15.19 9.04 -2.76
CA ASP A 89 15.73 9.47 -1.48
C ASP A 89 14.62 9.49 -0.41
N PRO A 90 14.59 8.49 0.49
CA PRO A 90 13.58 8.42 1.56
C PRO A 90 13.59 9.62 2.50
N GLN A 91 14.75 10.24 2.73
CA GLN A 91 14.85 11.42 3.59
C GLN A 91 14.27 12.65 2.88
N ARG A 92 14.56 12.84 1.59
CA ARG A 92 13.94 13.89 0.79
C ARG A 92 12.42 13.72 0.71
N LEU A 93 11.94 12.50 0.43
CA LEU A 93 10.52 12.16 0.46
C LEU A 93 9.86 12.59 1.78
N TRP A 94 10.45 12.20 2.90
CA TRP A 94 9.85 12.46 4.21
C TRP A 94 9.96 13.92 4.65
N VAL A 95 11.17 14.47 4.64
CA VAL A 95 11.49 15.77 5.24
C VAL A 95 11.09 16.93 4.35
N THR A 96 11.34 16.81 3.05
CA THR A 96 11.14 17.88 2.06
C THR A 96 9.73 17.85 1.50
N TYR A 97 9.19 16.68 1.17
CA TYR A 97 7.90 16.59 0.48
C TYR A 97 6.72 16.26 1.40
N LEU A 98 6.82 15.24 2.26
CA LEU A 98 5.70 14.81 3.08
C LEU A 98 5.44 15.73 4.27
N ARG A 99 6.47 16.04 5.07
CA ARG A 99 6.32 16.79 6.32
C ARG A 99 5.63 18.16 6.14
N PRO A 100 5.91 18.97 5.10
CA PRO A 100 5.20 20.23 4.88
C PRO A 100 3.71 20.07 4.54
N LEU A 101 3.31 18.90 4.03
CA LEU A 101 1.92 18.60 3.67
C LEU A 101 1.10 18.16 4.89
N LEU A 102 1.73 17.68 5.97
CA LEU A 102 1.08 17.18 7.19
C LEU A 102 0.53 18.30 8.09
N ILE A 103 -0.23 19.20 7.48
CA ILE A 103 -0.98 20.28 8.13
C ILE A 103 -2.47 20.16 7.78
N VAL A 104 -3.32 20.84 8.57
CA VAL A 104 -4.75 20.98 8.26
C VAL A 104 -4.90 21.85 7.02
N ARG A 105 -5.56 21.32 5.99
CA ARG A 105 -5.64 21.93 4.66
C ARG A 105 -7.00 21.71 3.95
N PRO A 106 -8.16 21.88 4.62
CA PRO A 106 -9.45 21.82 3.94
C PRO A 106 -9.60 22.96 2.92
N PRO A 107 -10.45 22.80 1.89
CA PRO A 107 -10.67 23.83 0.88
C PRO A 107 -10.98 25.21 1.47
N GLY A 108 -10.42 26.26 0.86
CA GLY A 108 -10.55 27.65 1.33
C GLY A 108 -9.74 28.03 2.57
N SER A 109 -9.06 27.08 3.24
CA SER A 109 -8.24 27.39 4.43
C SER A 109 -6.87 27.99 4.08
N PRO A 110 -6.23 28.74 5.00
CA PRO A 110 -4.86 29.20 4.84
C PRO A 110 -3.85 28.06 4.62
N GLY A 111 -4.05 26.92 5.28
CA GLY A 111 -3.19 25.74 5.12
C GLY A 111 -3.30 25.11 3.73
N ASN A 112 -4.51 25.07 3.15
CA ASN A 112 -4.70 24.63 1.76
C ASN A 112 -3.97 25.54 0.77
N LEU A 113 -4.11 26.87 0.92
CA LEU A 113 -3.39 27.83 0.09
C LEU A 113 -1.86 27.70 0.25
N GLN A 114 -1.37 27.48 1.46
CA GLN A 114 0.05 27.26 1.73
C GLN A 114 0.55 25.99 1.02
N VAL A 115 -0.19 24.88 1.12
CA VAL A 115 0.14 23.63 0.44
C VAL A 115 0.12 23.79 -1.08
N ARG A 116 -0.91 24.45 -1.62
CA ARG A 116 -1.00 24.76 -3.07
C ARG A 116 0.25 25.50 -3.56
N LYS A 117 0.65 26.57 -2.87
CA LYS A 117 1.86 27.34 -3.19
C LYS A 117 3.13 26.49 -3.06
N PHE A 118 3.20 25.63 -2.04
CA PHE A 118 4.31 24.70 -1.86
C PHE A 118 4.42 23.72 -3.04
N LEU A 119 3.31 23.12 -3.48
CA LEU A 119 3.27 22.21 -4.63
C LEU A 119 3.75 22.93 -5.89
N GLU A 120 3.17 24.10 -6.18
CA GLU A 120 3.53 24.91 -7.34
C GLU A 120 5.02 25.29 -7.35
N ALA A 121 5.55 25.80 -6.23
CA ALA A 121 6.94 26.18 -6.12
C ALA A 121 7.88 24.98 -6.27
N THR A 122 7.54 23.84 -5.65
CA THR A 122 8.33 22.60 -5.74
C THR A 122 8.41 22.11 -7.19
N LEU A 123 7.28 22.08 -7.89
CA LEU A 123 7.22 21.61 -9.29
C LEU A 123 7.94 22.55 -10.25
N ARG A 124 7.81 23.88 -10.06
CA ARG A 124 8.52 24.88 -10.87
C ARG A 124 10.03 24.87 -10.66
N ALA A 125 10.51 24.41 -9.51
CA ALA A 125 11.93 24.32 -9.20
C ALA A 125 12.62 23.10 -9.85
N LEU A 126 11.87 22.15 -10.40
CA LEU A 126 12.42 20.94 -11.04
C LEU A 126 13.18 21.30 -12.34
N PRO A 127 14.46 20.88 -12.50
CA PRO A 127 15.27 21.22 -13.67
C PRO A 127 14.71 20.73 -15.02
N ALA A 128 13.87 19.71 -15.06
CA ALA A 128 13.17 19.29 -16.28
C ALA A 128 12.22 20.36 -16.86
N GLY A 129 11.95 21.43 -16.10
CA GLY A 129 11.25 22.63 -16.58
C GLY A 129 9.76 22.37 -16.83
N TRP A 130 9.04 21.96 -15.80
CA TRP A 130 7.61 21.63 -15.88
C TRP A 130 6.75 22.86 -16.19
N HIS A 131 5.71 22.69 -17.02
CA HIS A 131 4.65 23.68 -17.17
C HIS A 131 3.64 23.50 -16.05
N VAL A 132 3.62 24.45 -15.11
CA VAL A 132 2.77 24.41 -13.91
C VAL A 132 1.69 25.48 -13.97
N GLU A 133 0.46 25.06 -14.19
CA GLU A 133 -0.73 25.90 -14.24
C GLU A 133 -1.65 25.63 -13.03
N LEU A 134 -2.38 26.66 -12.62
CA LEU A 134 -3.42 26.56 -11.62
C LEU A 134 -4.77 26.62 -12.34
N ASP A 135 -5.70 25.75 -11.94
CA ASP A 135 -7.11 25.80 -12.31
C ASP A 135 -7.94 26.31 -11.12
N PRO A 136 -8.04 27.64 -10.91
CA PRO A 136 -8.82 28.22 -9.83
C PRO A 136 -10.29 28.35 -10.21
N PHE A 137 -11.18 27.99 -9.29
CA PHE A 137 -12.63 28.17 -9.47
C PHE A 137 -13.33 28.31 -8.12
N THR A 138 -14.51 28.92 -8.13
CA THR A 138 -15.39 29.00 -6.95
C THR A 138 -16.58 28.08 -7.18
N ALA A 139 -16.92 27.25 -6.20
CA ALA A 139 -18.08 26.37 -6.27
C ALA A 139 -19.01 26.57 -5.06
N SER A 140 -20.31 26.35 -5.28
CA SER A 140 -21.29 26.31 -4.19
C SER A 140 -21.11 25.02 -3.37
N THR A 141 -21.01 25.17 -2.05
CA THR A 141 -20.83 24.04 -1.11
C THR A 141 -21.86 24.11 0.01
N PRO A 142 -21.98 23.07 0.86
CA PRO A 142 -22.82 23.12 2.05
C PRO A 142 -22.41 24.18 3.11
N LEU A 143 -21.25 24.82 2.94
CA LEU A 143 -20.73 25.91 3.77
C LEU A 143 -20.86 27.28 3.09
N GLY A 144 -21.47 27.34 1.90
CA GLY A 144 -21.50 28.53 1.05
C GLY A 144 -20.49 28.44 -0.10
N PRO A 145 -20.31 29.51 -0.87
CA PRO A 145 -19.29 29.57 -1.92
C PRO A 145 -17.89 29.41 -1.32
N LEU A 146 -17.09 28.51 -1.89
CA LEU A 146 -15.68 28.31 -1.52
C LEU A 146 -14.80 28.27 -2.76
N ASP A 147 -13.57 28.74 -2.59
CA ASP A 147 -12.54 28.73 -3.62
C ASP A 147 -11.74 27.43 -3.58
N PHE A 148 -11.54 26.88 -4.77
CA PHE A 148 -10.76 25.68 -5.04
C PHE A 148 -9.67 26.01 -6.07
N GLY A 149 -8.63 25.18 -6.13
CA GLY A 149 -7.57 25.38 -7.11
C GLY A 149 -6.76 24.12 -7.36
N ASN A 150 -7.00 23.47 -8.50
CA ASN A 150 -6.21 22.29 -8.89
C ASN A 150 -4.83 22.74 -9.38
N VAL A 151 -3.77 22.07 -8.94
CA VAL A 151 -2.41 22.27 -9.48
C VAL A 151 -2.16 21.24 -10.57
N VAL A 152 -1.91 21.72 -11.78
CA VAL A 152 -1.69 20.89 -12.97
C VAL A 152 -0.26 21.10 -13.46
N ALA A 153 0.55 20.05 -13.37
CA ALA A 153 1.92 20.08 -13.86
C ALA A 153 2.07 19.13 -15.05
N THR A 154 2.39 19.68 -16.22
CA THR A 154 2.62 18.92 -17.45
C THR A 154 4.07 19.11 -17.87
N LEU A 155 4.82 18.00 -18.00
CA LEU A 155 6.25 18.06 -18.31
C LEU A 155 6.49 18.69 -19.69
N ASP A 156 5.75 18.22 -20.71
CA ASP A 156 5.78 18.75 -22.07
C ASP A 156 4.36 18.98 -22.62
N PRO A 157 3.81 20.21 -22.53
CA PRO A 157 2.50 20.52 -23.07
C PRO A 157 2.35 20.30 -24.58
N GLY A 158 3.46 20.25 -25.33
CA GLY A 158 3.46 19.99 -26.78
C GLY A 158 3.37 18.52 -27.16
N ALA A 159 3.52 17.60 -26.19
CA ALA A 159 3.45 16.17 -26.47
C ALA A 159 2.02 15.73 -26.83
N ALA A 160 1.91 14.81 -27.78
CA ALA A 160 0.62 14.32 -28.29
C ALA A 160 -0.27 13.67 -27.21
N ARG A 161 0.35 13.01 -26.23
CA ARG A 161 -0.33 12.33 -25.12
C ARG A 161 0.47 12.49 -23.83
N HIS A 162 -0.18 12.23 -22.70
CA HIS A 162 0.47 12.19 -21.39
C HIS A 162 -0.02 11.01 -20.55
N LEU A 163 0.91 10.34 -19.86
CA LEU A 163 0.54 9.53 -18.70
C LEU A 163 0.21 10.48 -17.55
N THR A 164 -0.99 10.38 -17.00
CA THR A 164 -1.45 11.27 -15.92
C THR A 164 -1.50 10.52 -14.60
N LEU A 165 -0.70 10.99 -13.63
CA LEU A 165 -0.78 10.55 -12.24
C LEU A 165 -1.51 11.63 -11.44
N ALA A 166 -2.45 11.25 -10.58
CA ALA A 166 -3.20 12.21 -9.80
C ALA A 166 -3.36 11.77 -8.35
N CYS A 167 -3.48 12.76 -7.48
CA CYS A 167 -3.93 12.64 -6.10
C CYS A 167 -4.70 13.90 -5.73
N HIS A 168 -5.34 13.91 -4.57
CA HIS A 168 -5.92 15.13 -4.02
C HIS A 168 -5.04 15.67 -2.90
N TYR A 169 -4.93 16.98 -2.79
CA TYR A 169 -4.06 17.62 -1.80
C TYR A 169 -4.84 18.25 -0.65
N ASP A 170 -6.16 18.35 -0.73
CA ASP A 170 -6.97 18.80 0.38
C ASP A 170 -6.97 17.77 1.54
N SER A 171 -7.42 18.20 2.70
CA SER A 171 -7.69 17.31 3.84
C SER A 171 -9.14 17.49 4.26
N LYS A 172 -9.79 16.39 4.63
CA LYS A 172 -11.17 16.40 5.12
C LYS A 172 -11.40 17.44 6.22
N LEU A 173 -12.49 18.18 6.10
CA LEU A 173 -12.95 19.09 7.14
C LEU A 173 -13.64 18.29 8.26
N PHE A 174 -13.18 18.47 9.49
CA PHE A 174 -13.82 17.92 10.69
C PHE A 174 -14.49 19.04 11.50
N PRO A 175 -15.55 18.72 12.29
CA PRO A 175 -16.23 19.70 13.13
C PRO A 175 -15.28 20.41 14.11
N PRO A 176 -15.53 21.70 14.43
CA PRO A 176 -14.78 22.41 15.45
C PRO A 176 -14.74 21.64 16.78
N GLY A 177 -13.57 21.60 17.43
CA GLY A 177 -13.36 20.84 18.66
C GLY A 177 -12.88 19.39 18.46
N SER A 178 -12.87 18.90 17.21
CA SER A 178 -12.22 17.63 16.87
C SER A 178 -10.69 17.79 16.87
N ALA A 179 -9.97 16.67 17.04
CA ALA A 179 -8.52 16.67 16.83
C ALA A 179 -8.19 17.11 15.39
N PRO A 180 -7.11 17.89 15.17
CA PRO A 180 -6.70 18.31 13.83
C PRO A 180 -6.50 17.12 12.90
N PHE A 181 -7.29 17.04 11.83
CA PHE A 181 -7.13 16.02 10.80
C PHE A 181 -6.19 16.51 9.71
N VAL A 182 -5.09 15.79 9.51
CA VAL A 182 -4.06 16.14 8.52
C VAL A 182 -4.00 15.16 7.36
N GLY A 183 -4.88 14.16 7.26
CA GLY A 183 -4.96 13.27 6.09
C GLY A 183 -3.61 12.74 5.61
N ALA A 184 -2.87 12.03 6.48
CA ALA A 184 -1.51 11.59 6.16
C ALA A 184 -1.49 10.60 4.99
N THR A 185 -2.30 9.54 5.08
CA THR A 185 -2.52 8.60 3.98
C THR A 185 -3.49 9.13 2.92
N ASP A 186 -4.22 10.20 3.26
CA ASP A 186 -5.41 10.66 2.54
C ASP A 186 -5.41 12.20 2.36
N SER A 187 -4.61 12.74 1.44
CA SER A 187 -3.65 12.06 0.56
C SER A 187 -2.27 12.73 0.56
N ALA A 188 -1.73 13.08 1.75
CA ALA A 188 -0.40 13.71 1.86
C ALA A 188 0.76 12.80 1.38
N VAL A 189 0.74 11.51 1.72
CA VAL A 189 1.71 10.51 1.22
C VAL A 189 1.63 10.38 -0.29
N PRO A 190 0.45 10.20 -0.92
CA PRO A 190 0.30 10.23 -2.38
C PRO A 190 0.91 11.49 -3.02
N CYS A 191 0.62 12.68 -2.47
CA CYS A 191 1.20 13.93 -2.96
C CYS A 191 2.74 13.90 -2.91
N ALA A 192 3.31 13.48 -1.78
CA ALA A 192 4.76 13.41 -1.60
C ALA A 192 5.43 12.39 -2.54
N LEU A 193 4.77 11.26 -2.81
CA LEU A 193 5.24 10.26 -3.76
C LEU A 193 5.34 10.82 -5.18
N LEU A 194 4.35 11.59 -5.64
CA LEU A 194 4.41 12.22 -6.96
C LEU A 194 5.56 13.22 -7.07
N LEU A 195 5.79 14.02 -6.03
CA LEU A 195 6.93 14.97 -5.98
C LEU A 195 8.28 14.25 -5.99
N GLU A 196 8.43 13.18 -5.20
CA GLU A 196 9.66 12.39 -5.17
C GLU A 196 9.92 11.68 -6.49
N LEU A 197 8.89 11.12 -7.13
CA LEU A 197 9.03 10.52 -8.46
C LEU A 197 9.49 11.54 -9.50
N ALA A 198 8.90 12.74 -9.49
CA ALA A 198 9.28 13.81 -10.41
C ALA A 198 10.74 14.24 -10.21
N GLN A 199 11.20 14.35 -8.96
CA GLN A 199 12.57 14.71 -8.63
C GLN A 199 13.57 13.59 -8.93
N ALA A 200 13.31 12.36 -8.49
CA ALA A 200 14.22 11.23 -8.67
C ALA A 200 14.39 10.86 -10.15
N LEU A 201 13.36 11.08 -10.97
CA LEU A 201 13.38 10.85 -12.40
C LEU A 201 13.63 12.11 -13.23
N ASP A 202 14.00 13.24 -12.61
CA ASP A 202 14.12 14.54 -13.29
C ASP A 202 15.05 14.48 -14.51
N LEU A 203 16.23 13.85 -14.39
CA LEU A 203 17.18 13.72 -15.49
C LEU A 203 16.63 12.86 -16.66
N PRO A 204 16.13 11.62 -16.44
CA PRO A 204 15.44 10.87 -17.48
C PRO A 204 14.26 11.61 -18.13
N LEU A 205 13.43 12.29 -17.33
CA LEU A 205 12.27 13.04 -17.80
C LEU A 205 12.69 14.23 -18.66
N SER A 206 13.70 14.97 -18.22
CA SER A 206 14.29 16.08 -18.97
C SER A 206 14.82 15.62 -20.34
N ARG A 207 15.52 14.48 -20.39
CA ARG A 207 15.99 13.90 -21.66
C ARG A 207 14.82 13.47 -22.56
N ALA A 208 13.80 12.81 -22.01
CA ALA A 208 12.63 12.39 -22.78
C ALA A 208 11.90 13.60 -23.40
N LYS A 209 11.78 14.70 -22.65
CA LYS A 209 11.25 15.97 -23.14
C LYS A 209 12.11 16.57 -24.25
N GLN A 210 13.43 16.64 -24.06
CA GLN A 210 14.36 17.16 -25.08
C GLN A 210 14.32 16.34 -26.38
N GLN A 211 14.01 15.06 -26.29
CA GLN A 211 13.83 14.14 -27.42
C GLN A 211 12.43 14.20 -28.03
N ALA A 212 11.56 15.09 -27.56
CA ALA A 212 10.16 15.22 -27.99
C ALA A 212 9.40 13.88 -27.93
N ALA A 213 9.53 13.17 -26.80
CA ALA A 213 8.81 11.92 -26.60
C ALA A 213 7.30 12.11 -26.82
N PRO A 214 6.63 11.27 -27.64
CA PRO A 214 5.23 11.48 -28.03
C PRO A 214 4.25 11.26 -26.86
N VAL A 215 4.71 10.66 -25.76
CA VAL A 215 3.97 10.52 -24.51
C VAL A 215 4.81 11.16 -23.40
N THR A 216 4.28 12.22 -22.79
CA THR A 216 4.89 12.91 -21.66
C THR A 216 4.30 12.46 -20.31
N LEU A 217 4.70 13.10 -19.22
CA LEU A 217 4.14 12.89 -17.87
C LEU A 217 3.33 14.13 -17.44
N GLN A 218 2.19 13.89 -16.81
CA GLN A 218 1.35 14.91 -16.18
C GLN A 218 1.05 14.50 -14.73
N LEU A 219 1.13 15.46 -13.82
CA LEU A 219 0.81 15.31 -12.42
C LEU A 219 -0.35 16.25 -12.07
N LEU A 220 -1.40 15.71 -11.47
CA LEU A 220 -2.55 16.48 -10.99
C LEU A 220 -2.63 16.40 -9.47
N PHE A 221 -2.66 17.56 -8.84
CA PHE A 221 -2.97 17.69 -7.41
C PHE A 221 -4.32 18.40 -7.30
N LEU A 222 -5.33 17.61 -7.01
CA LEU A 222 -6.74 18.02 -7.07
C LEU A 222 -7.16 18.63 -5.73
N ASP A 223 -7.95 19.70 -5.77
CA ASP A 223 -8.52 20.34 -4.59
C ASP A 223 -9.97 19.88 -4.37
N GLY A 224 -10.41 19.83 -3.11
CA GLY A 224 -11.79 19.48 -2.77
C GLY A 224 -12.22 18.10 -3.27
N GLU A 225 -11.41 17.07 -3.08
CA GLU A 225 -11.90 15.70 -3.25
C GLU A 225 -12.92 15.38 -2.16
N GLU A 226 -12.61 15.81 -0.95
CA GLU A 226 -13.35 15.48 0.25
C GLU A 226 -14.69 16.20 0.34
N ALA A 227 -15.68 15.48 0.88
CA ALA A 227 -16.93 16.09 1.31
C ALA A 227 -16.67 17.04 2.49
N LEU A 228 -17.29 18.23 2.44
CA LEU A 228 -17.17 19.25 3.48
C LEU A 228 -18.12 18.99 4.66
N LYS A 229 -19.25 18.33 4.42
CA LYS A 229 -20.16 17.85 5.47
C LYS A 229 -20.47 16.37 5.32
N GLU A 230 -21.11 16.00 4.22
CA GLU A 230 -21.62 14.65 4.00
C GLU A 230 -21.32 14.21 2.58
N TRP A 231 -20.77 13.01 2.43
CA TRP A 231 -20.41 12.49 1.13
C TRP A 231 -21.63 12.29 0.25
N GLY A 232 -21.72 13.08 -0.82
CA GLY A 232 -22.83 13.02 -1.77
C GLY A 232 -22.41 13.49 -3.15
N PRO A 233 -23.26 13.32 -4.17
CA PRO A 233 -22.91 13.61 -5.57
C PRO A 233 -22.62 15.10 -5.84
N LYS A 234 -22.99 15.99 -4.92
CA LYS A 234 -22.76 17.43 -5.00
C LYS A 234 -21.74 17.95 -3.97
N ASP A 235 -21.49 17.21 -2.89
CA ASP A 235 -20.52 17.53 -1.84
C ASP A 235 -19.38 16.51 -1.85
N SER A 236 -18.66 16.48 -2.97
CA SER A 236 -17.43 15.70 -3.19
C SER A 236 -16.86 16.06 -4.56
N LEU A 237 -15.60 15.71 -4.80
CA LEU A 237 -14.99 15.72 -6.13
C LEU A 237 -15.09 17.07 -6.84
N TYR A 238 -14.96 18.18 -6.11
CA TYR A 238 -15.10 19.53 -6.66
C TYR A 238 -14.05 19.79 -7.73
N GLY A 239 -12.76 19.58 -7.40
CA GLY A 239 -11.64 19.83 -8.29
C GLY A 239 -11.62 18.93 -9.53
N SER A 240 -11.84 17.63 -9.36
CA SER A 240 -11.84 16.66 -10.46
C SER A 240 -12.99 16.88 -11.44
N ARG A 241 -14.20 17.19 -10.96
CA ARG A 241 -15.34 17.51 -11.84
C ARG A 241 -15.06 18.77 -12.66
N HIS A 242 -14.56 19.83 -12.02
CA HIS A 242 -14.23 21.08 -12.69
C HIS A 242 -13.14 20.86 -13.74
N LEU A 243 -12.03 20.23 -13.35
CA LEU A 243 -10.88 20.04 -14.22
C LEU A 243 -11.20 19.12 -15.40
N ALA A 244 -11.98 18.06 -15.19
CA ALA A 244 -12.40 17.18 -16.27
C ALA A 244 -13.24 17.93 -17.31
N GLN A 245 -14.21 18.75 -16.84
CA GLN A 245 -15.02 19.59 -17.73
C GLN A 245 -14.15 20.61 -18.48
N LEU A 246 -13.20 21.24 -17.79
CA LEU A 246 -12.27 22.18 -18.40
C LEU A 246 -11.40 21.49 -19.47
N MET A 247 -10.78 20.35 -19.15
CA MET A 247 -9.94 19.57 -20.08
C MET A 247 -10.72 19.02 -21.27
N ALA A 248 -12.01 18.71 -21.11
CA ALA A 248 -12.90 18.33 -22.20
C ALA A 248 -13.23 19.50 -23.14
N SER A 249 -13.17 20.74 -22.64
CA SER A 249 -13.42 21.95 -23.45
C SER A 249 -12.14 22.52 -24.11
N MET A 250 -10.96 22.16 -23.61
CA MET A 250 -9.68 22.67 -24.10
C MET A 250 -9.13 21.84 -25.26
N PRO A 251 -8.89 22.44 -26.44
CA PRO A 251 -8.26 21.74 -27.56
C PRO A 251 -6.85 21.23 -27.23
N HIS A 252 -6.44 20.10 -27.83
CA HIS A 252 -5.08 19.56 -27.62
C HIS A 252 -4.22 19.47 -28.88
N SER A 253 -4.35 18.56 -29.81
CA SER A 253 -3.37 18.19 -30.87
C SER A 253 -2.46 17.03 -30.45
N PRO A 254 -2.43 15.94 -31.24
CA PRO A 254 -3.24 15.70 -32.45
C PRO A 254 -4.71 15.38 -32.14
N GLY A 255 -5.05 15.10 -30.87
CA GLY A 255 -6.43 14.85 -30.43
C GLY A 255 -7.27 16.13 -30.30
N PRO A 256 -8.60 16.03 -30.24
CA PRO A 256 -9.45 17.21 -30.20
C PRO A 256 -9.43 17.91 -28.84
N THR A 257 -9.11 17.23 -27.72
CA THR A 257 -9.18 17.82 -26.38
C THR A 257 -8.09 17.30 -25.44
N ARG A 258 -7.77 18.05 -24.37
CA ARG A 258 -6.74 17.68 -23.38
C ARG A 258 -7.12 16.41 -22.60
N ILE A 259 -8.41 16.19 -22.33
CA ILE A 259 -8.84 14.98 -21.61
C ILE A 259 -8.59 13.71 -22.44
N GLN A 260 -8.73 13.79 -23.76
CA GLN A 260 -8.48 12.67 -24.66
C GLN A 260 -6.99 12.40 -24.90
N ALA A 261 -6.12 13.35 -24.55
CA ALA A 261 -4.67 13.17 -24.61
C ALA A 261 -4.13 12.31 -23.44
N ILE A 262 -4.95 12.03 -22.43
CA ILE A 262 -4.56 11.14 -21.33
C ILE A 262 -4.40 9.70 -21.86
N SER A 263 -3.19 9.17 -21.71
CA SER A 263 -2.79 7.85 -22.19
C SER A 263 -3.20 6.75 -21.21
N TRP A 264 -4.02 5.82 -21.69
CA TRP A 264 -4.46 4.62 -20.96
C TRP A 264 -3.39 3.53 -20.99
N LEU A 265 -2.25 3.74 -20.34
CA LEU A 265 -1.15 2.76 -20.33
C LEU A 265 -1.28 1.66 -19.27
N LEU A 266 -2.41 1.54 -18.58
CA LEU A 266 -2.67 0.42 -17.68
C LEU A 266 -4.01 -0.25 -18.00
N PRO A 267 -4.09 -1.60 -17.96
CA PRO A 267 -5.35 -2.31 -18.13
C PRO A 267 -6.38 -1.80 -17.11
N ARG A 268 -7.65 -1.71 -17.55
CA ARG A 268 -8.82 -1.17 -16.83
C ARG A 268 -8.98 -1.63 -15.36
N SER A 269 -8.30 -2.67 -14.95
CA SER A 269 -8.33 -3.26 -13.60
C SER A 269 -7.30 -2.71 -12.62
N SER A 270 -6.36 -1.86 -13.05
CA SER A 270 -5.26 -1.36 -12.19
C SER A 270 -5.29 0.15 -11.94
N LEU A 271 -6.34 0.86 -12.39
CA LEU A 271 -6.42 2.32 -12.35
C LEU A 271 -7.33 2.88 -11.24
N CYS A 272 -7.68 2.08 -10.23
CA CYS A 272 -8.22 2.58 -8.97
C CYS A 272 -7.06 2.49 -7.96
N CYS A 273 -6.64 3.64 -7.42
CA CYS A 273 -5.58 3.79 -6.40
C CYS A 273 -4.12 3.77 -6.88
N LEU A 274 -3.64 4.90 -7.42
CA LEU A 274 -2.27 5.38 -7.15
C LEU A 274 -2.43 6.54 -6.16
N ILE A 275 -2.59 6.42 -4.85
CA ILE A 275 -2.11 5.47 -3.86
C ILE A 275 -3.12 5.59 -2.71
N SER A 276 -4.00 4.62 -2.50
CA SER A 276 -4.64 4.48 -1.19
C SER A 276 -3.75 3.49 -0.45
N TRP A 277 -2.90 3.98 0.44
CA TRP A 277 -2.00 3.11 1.20
C TRP A 277 -2.84 2.35 2.25
N GLU A 278 -3.22 1.11 1.94
CA GLU A 278 -3.66 0.16 2.96
C GLU A 278 -2.42 -0.52 3.55
N PRO A 279 -2.15 -0.41 4.88
CA PRO A 279 -1.10 -1.21 5.50
C PRO A 279 -1.45 -2.70 5.38
N PRO A 280 -0.46 -3.60 5.22
CA PRO A 280 -0.72 -5.03 5.15
C PRO A 280 -1.36 -5.51 6.46
N VAL A 281 -2.66 -5.83 6.41
CA VAL A 281 -3.38 -6.43 7.53
C VAL A 281 -2.90 -7.87 7.69
N GLN A 282 -2.12 -8.13 8.74
CA GLN A 282 -1.91 -9.49 9.23
C GLN A 282 -3.23 -9.99 9.84
N PRO A 283 -3.63 -11.26 9.64
CA PRO A 283 -4.86 -11.78 10.19
C PRO A 283 -4.69 -11.96 11.70
N SER A 284 -5.14 -10.99 12.49
CA SER A 284 -5.31 -11.13 13.93
C SER A 284 -6.77 -10.94 14.32
N THR A 285 -7.26 -11.93 15.04
CA THR A 285 -8.61 -12.09 15.57
C THR A 285 -8.93 -11.01 16.60
N VAL A 286 -9.55 -9.91 16.19
CA VAL A 286 -10.28 -9.02 17.10
C VAL A 286 -11.57 -8.56 16.43
N THR A 287 -12.69 -9.03 16.97
CA THR A 287 -14.05 -8.63 16.62
C THR A 287 -14.35 -7.23 17.14
N SER A 288 -14.30 -6.24 16.26
CA SER A 288 -14.99 -4.94 16.42
C SER A 288 -15.54 -4.53 15.04
N PRO A 289 -16.78 -4.04 14.92
CA PRO A 289 -17.33 -3.68 13.62
C PRO A 289 -16.61 -2.44 13.05
N PRO A 290 -16.17 -2.46 11.79
CA PRO A 290 -15.55 -1.29 11.17
C PRO A 290 -16.63 -0.27 10.80
N GLN A 291 -16.59 0.92 11.40
CA GLN A 291 -17.27 2.09 10.85
C GLN A 291 -16.48 2.57 9.62
N SER A 292 -17.00 2.19 8.45
CA SER A 292 -16.88 2.78 7.10
C SER A 292 -15.79 3.84 6.81
N ALA A 293 -14.51 3.54 7.03
CA ALA A 293 -13.37 4.31 6.49
C ALA A 293 -12.87 3.77 5.14
N GLY A 294 -13.41 2.65 4.65
CA GLY A 294 -12.98 2.01 3.40
C GLY A 294 -13.92 2.36 2.23
N SER A 295 -13.52 3.32 1.39
CA SER A 295 -13.83 3.45 -0.06
C SER A 295 -13.72 4.88 -0.61
N ILE A 296 -13.35 5.86 0.23
CA ILE A 296 -13.53 7.29 -0.09
C ILE A 296 -12.56 7.77 -1.20
N GLY A 297 -11.31 7.31 -1.23
CA GLY A 297 -10.28 7.85 -2.15
C GLY A 297 -10.31 7.43 -3.63
N CYS A 298 -11.25 6.59 -4.10
CA CYS A 298 -11.31 6.20 -5.53
C CYS A 298 -12.10 7.18 -6.43
N GLY A 299 -12.77 8.19 -5.87
CA GLY A 299 -13.72 9.03 -6.60
C GLY A 299 -13.09 10.01 -7.60
N ALA A 300 -12.00 10.69 -7.21
CA ALA A 300 -11.42 11.79 -7.99
C ALA A 300 -10.83 11.36 -9.33
N LEU A 301 -10.00 10.31 -9.32
CA LEU A 301 -9.43 9.75 -10.54
C LEU A 301 -10.55 9.19 -11.44
N ARG A 302 -11.53 8.48 -10.86
CA ARG A 302 -12.66 7.98 -11.63
C ARG A 302 -13.40 9.11 -12.33
N SER A 303 -13.67 10.23 -11.65
CA SER A 303 -14.33 11.39 -12.27
C SER A 303 -13.54 12.00 -13.44
N VAL A 304 -12.20 12.02 -13.38
CA VAL A 304 -11.37 12.52 -14.50
C VAL A 304 -11.33 11.51 -15.65
N TYR A 305 -11.28 10.21 -15.34
CA TYR A 305 -11.18 9.15 -16.34
C TYR A 305 -12.53 8.71 -16.94
N THR A 306 -13.66 8.98 -16.29
CA THR A 306 -15.01 8.62 -16.78
C THR A 306 -15.80 9.79 -17.38
N ALA A 307 -15.21 10.98 -17.45
CA ALA A 307 -15.82 12.16 -18.08
C ALA A 307 -15.76 12.10 -19.61
#